data_AF-A0A2T4BCW2-F1
#
_entry.id   AF-A0A2T4BCW2-F1
#
_cell.length_a   1.000
_cell.length_b   1.000
_cell.length_c   1.000
_cell.angle_alpha   90.00
_cell.angle_beta   90.00
_cell.angle_gamma   90.00
#
_symmetry.space_group_name_H-M   'P 1'
#
loop_
_entity.id
_entity.type
_entity.pdbx_description
1 polymer ?
#
loop_
_entity_poly.entity_id
_entity_poly.type
_entity_poly.pdbx_seq_one_letter_code
_entity_poly.pdbx_strand_id
1 'polypeptide(L)'
;MLFPQSSNGGASSAAASPQQLVDALQDLAKKRSTPNTAISNLLSPCFYHQRFDDAVDFEKVLDEIKNDESMSHSRLVQTATSVRELSKQLQRRPVKRAVRNVMIVTKARDNQLVYLTRELATWLLQTPRYGSDIGVNVYVDAKLRNSKRFNAAGIIAQDERFGTMLKYWTPDLCWSQPEKFDLVLTLGGDGTVLYTSWLFQRIVPPVLSFSLGSLGFMTTFEFEHYKKHLNRVMGDDGMKINLRMRFTCTVWRAGSNGNSDEGEQFEVLNELVIDRGPSPYVSNLELYGDDELLTVVQADGCIFSTPTGSTAYSLSAGGSLVHPDIPAILLTPICPHTLSFRPMVLSDTMALRVAVPRNSRATAYCAFDGKGRVELKQGDHVTITASQYPFPTVTRTDTEWFDSVSRTLRWNVRAAAQKPFDASGISPDGEEEDDDSWDIDTDSAYYASEEGSTAASPVRRQMSMLGM
;
A
#
# COMPACT_ATOMS: atom_id res chain seq x y z
N MET A 1 -31.22 49.33 61.58
CA MET A 1 -30.71 48.91 62.90
C MET A 1 -30.38 47.42 62.77
N LEU A 2 -29.12 47.10 62.49
CA LEU A 2 -28.12 46.61 63.45
C LEU A 2 -28.29 45.11 63.79
N PHE A 3 -27.38 44.33 63.21
CA PHE A 3 -26.83 43.00 63.56
C PHE A 3 -26.68 42.76 65.09
N PRO A 4 -26.45 41.53 65.63
CA PRO A 4 -25.50 40.53 65.07
C PRO A 4 -25.68 39.01 65.38
N GLN A 5 -25.04 38.16 64.57
CA GLN A 5 -23.92 37.25 64.91
C GLN A 5 -23.85 35.98 64.06
N SER A 6 -22.60 35.65 63.73
CA SER A 6 -22.05 34.63 62.85
C SER A 6 -21.89 33.25 63.50
N SER A 7 -22.05 32.19 62.72
CA SER A 7 -21.36 30.91 62.97
C SER A 7 -20.83 30.31 61.67
N ASN A 8 -19.50 30.23 61.62
CA ASN A 8 -18.65 29.58 60.62
C ASN A 8 -18.93 28.08 60.50
N GLY A 9 -18.96 27.55 59.28
CA GLY A 9 -18.91 26.12 58.99
C GLY A 9 -18.19 25.89 57.66
N GLY A 10 -16.87 25.74 57.73
CA GLY A 10 -15.99 25.54 56.58
C GLY A 10 -16.19 24.17 55.93
N ALA A 11 -16.34 24.16 54.60
CA ALA A 11 -16.24 22.95 53.79
C ALA A 11 -14.75 22.60 53.60
N SER A 12 -14.29 21.57 54.31
CA SER A 12 -12.96 21.00 54.14
C SER A 12 -12.86 20.26 52.80
N SER A 13 -11.90 20.65 51.97
CA SER A 13 -11.44 19.90 50.81
C SER A 13 -10.85 18.55 51.27
N ALA A 14 -11.60 17.47 51.09
CA ALA A 14 -11.09 16.12 51.28
C ALA A 14 -10.17 15.78 50.10
N ALA A 15 -8.86 15.76 50.34
CA ALA A 15 -7.89 15.17 49.42
C ALA A 15 -8.19 13.68 49.29
N ALA A 16 -8.38 13.20 48.05
CA ALA A 16 -8.60 11.79 47.77
C ALA A 16 -7.41 10.96 48.27
N SER A 17 -7.71 9.88 49.00
CA SER A 17 -6.67 8.99 49.51
C SER A 17 -5.96 8.25 48.37
N PRO A 18 -4.65 7.92 48.50
CA PRO A 18 -3.91 7.21 47.45
C PRO A 18 -4.56 5.89 47.04
N GLN A 19 -5.25 5.21 47.96
CA GLN A 19 -6.00 3.99 47.69
C GLN A 19 -7.24 4.23 46.82
N GLN A 20 -7.98 5.33 47.02
CA GLN A 20 -9.11 5.67 46.14
C GLN A 20 -8.64 6.04 44.72
N LEU A 21 -7.44 6.59 44.58
CA LEU A 21 -6.82 6.87 43.28
C LEU A 21 -6.34 5.59 42.59
N VAL A 22 -5.78 4.64 43.35
CA VAL A 22 -5.37 3.32 42.85
C VAL A 22 -6.60 2.48 42.46
N ASP A 23 -7.66 2.50 43.26
CA ASP A 23 -8.91 1.82 42.95
C ASP A 23 -9.59 2.45 41.74
N ALA A 24 -9.59 3.78 41.61
CA ALA A 24 -10.11 4.47 40.43
C ALA A 24 -9.28 4.18 39.17
N LEU A 25 -7.94 4.06 39.29
CA LEU A 25 -7.05 3.67 38.20
C LEU A 25 -7.21 2.18 37.83
N GLN A 26 -7.47 1.30 38.80
CA GLN A 26 -7.79 -0.10 38.56
C GLN A 26 -9.18 -0.28 37.93
N ASP A 27 -10.15 0.54 38.30
CA ASP A 27 -11.47 0.56 37.65
C ASP A 27 -11.40 1.15 36.24
N LEU A 28 -10.55 2.14 36.01
CA LEU A 28 -10.23 2.65 34.66
C LEU A 28 -9.47 1.63 33.83
N ALA A 29 -8.54 0.87 34.42
CA ALA A 29 -7.83 -0.22 33.76
C ALA A 29 -8.76 -1.40 33.43
N LYS A 30 -9.71 -1.72 34.32
CA LYS A 30 -10.78 -2.71 34.06
C LYS A 30 -11.76 -2.23 32.99
N LYS A 31 -12.07 -0.93 32.92
CA LYS A 31 -12.86 -0.33 31.83
C LYS A 31 -12.08 -0.13 30.52
N ARG A 32 -10.74 -0.16 30.59
CA ARG A 32 -9.80 -0.19 29.45
C ARG A 32 -9.49 -1.60 28.94
N SER A 33 -10.16 -2.64 29.45
CA SER A 33 -10.33 -3.83 28.62
C SER A 33 -10.98 -3.33 27.34
N THR A 34 -10.22 -3.37 26.25
CA THR A 34 -10.65 -3.09 24.90
C THR A 34 -12.11 -3.49 24.75
N PRO A 35 -13.00 -2.66 24.13
CA PRO A 35 -14.25 -3.24 23.69
C PRO A 35 -13.85 -4.49 22.92
N ASN A 36 -14.41 -5.64 23.34
CA ASN A 36 -14.40 -6.83 22.51
C ASN A 36 -15.08 -6.39 21.22
N THR A 37 -14.31 -5.82 20.29
CA THR A 37 -14.70 -5.66 18.90
C THR A 37 -15.07 -7.07 18.53
N ALA A 38 -16.37 -7.29 18.41
CA ALA A 38 -16.94 -8.60 18.45
C ALA A 38 -16.16 -9.50 17.48
N ILE A 39 -15.38 -10.44 18.02
CA ILE A 39 -14.75 -11.54 17.25
C ILE A 39 -15.86 -12.55 16.83
N SER A 40 -17.12 -12.09 16.81
CA SER A 40 -18.25 -12.75 16.19
C SER A 40 -18.32 -12.30 14.73
N ASN A 41 -17.98 -13.25 13.85
CA ASN A 41 -18.04 -13.20 12.39
C ASN A 41 -16.75 -12.80 11.65
N LEU A 42 -15.59 -13.30 12.09
CA LEU A 42 -14.44 -13.54 11.20
C LEU A 42 -14.68 -14.72 10.22
N LEU A 43 -15.89 -14.85 9.68
CA LEU A 43 -16.07 -15.53 8.40
C LEU A 43 -15.51 -14.57 7.37
N SER A 44 -14.20 -14.62 7.16
CA SER A 44 -13.55 -13.78 6.15
C SER A 44 -14.28 -14.04 4.83
N PRO A 45 -14.92 -13.02 4.22
CA PRO A 45 -15.66 -13.17 2.96
C PRO A 45 -14.74 -13.44 1.76
N CYS A 46 -13.43 -13.49 2.02
CA CYS A 46 -12.40 -13.98 1.15
C CYS A 46 -12.64 -15.48 0.83
N PHE A 47 -13.27 -15.75 -0.31
CA PHE A 47 -13.43 -17.08 -0.92
C PHE A 47 -12.10 -17.83 -1.16
N TYR A 48 -10.95 -17.18 -0.93
CA TYR A 48 -9.66 -17.86 -0.99
C TYR A 48 -9.48 -18.89 0.15
N HIS A 49 -10.13 -18.72 1.31
CA HIS A 49 -9.98 -19.68 2.43
C HIS A 49 -10.54 -21.08 2.10
N GLN A 50 -11.71 -21.16 1.44
CA GLN A 50 -12.28 -22.44 0.97
C GLN A 50 -11.41 -23.13 -0.11
N ARG A 51 -10.43 -22.44 -0.68
CA ARG A 51 -9.50 -23.00 -1.68
C ARG A 51 -8.20 -23.54 -1.07
N PHE A 52 -8.06 -23.45 0.26
CA PHE A 52 -6.88 -23.90 1.01
C PHE A 52 -7.20 -24.97 2.07
N ASP A 53 -8.43 -25.52 2.09
CA ASP A 53 -8.84 -26.59 3.02
C ASP A 53 -7.89 -27.81 2.99
N ASP A 54 -7.21 -28.06 1.86
CA ASP A 54 -6.23 -29.16 1.74
C ASP A 54 -4.85 -28.84 2.33
N ALA A 55 -4.54 -27.57 2.65
CA ALA A 55 -3.19 -27.13 3.03
C ALA A 55 -3.08 -26.63 4.48
N VAL A 56 -4.14 -26.01 5.03
CA VAL A 56 -4.13 -25.41 6.38
C VAL A 56 -5.54 -25.41 6.95
N ASP A 57 -5.74 -26.10 8.07
CA ASP A 57 -6.98 -26.06 8.84
C ASP A 57 -7.02 -24.77 9.69
N PHE A 58 -7.49 -23.68 9.08
CA PHE A 58 -7.56 -22.36 9.72
C PHE A 58 -8.57 -22.32 10.87
N GLU A 59 -9.66 -23.12 10.79
CA GLU A 59 -10.64 -23.21 11.87
C GLU A 59 -9.99 -23.77 13.13
N LYS A 60 -9.18 -24.83 12.99
CA LYS A 60 -8.43 -25.38 14.12
C LYS A 60 -7.43 -24.40 14.74
N VAL A 61 -6.70 -23.63 13.93
CA VAL A 61 -5.74 -22.63 14.45
C VAL A 61 -6.46 -21.49 15.16
N LEU A 62 -7.58 -21.01 14.61
CA LEU A 62 -8.39 -19.93 15.21
C LEU A 62 -9.12 -20.39 16.47
N ASP A 63 -9.61 -21.62 16.51
CA ASP A 63 -10.22 -22.23 17.68
C ASP A 63 -9.18 -22.52 18.76
N GLU A 64 -7.95 -22.91 18.40
CA GLU A 64 -6.83 -23.03 19.35
C GLU A 64 -6.45 -21.67 19.96
N ILE A 65 -6.48 -20.58 19.18
CA ILE A 65 -6.20 -19.22 19.67
C ILE A 65 -7.34 -18.68 20.54
N LYS A 66 -8.60 -18.96 20.19
CA LYS A 66 -9.77 -18.51 20.98
C LYS A 66 -9.87 -19.16 22.35
N ASN A 67 -9.35 -20.38 22.50
CA ASN A 67 -9.49 -21.16 23.73
C ASN A 67 -8.37 -20.92 24.76
N ASP A 68 -7.24 -20.31 24.37
CA ASP A 68 -6.13 -19.97 25.29
C ASP A 68 -6.16 -18.46 25.63
N GLU A 69 -6.78 -18.08 26.76
CA GLU A 69 -6.76 -16.69 27.27
C GLU A 69 -5.33 -16.18 27.58
N SER A 70 -4.36 -17.09 27.76
CA SER A 70 -2.95 -16.75 27.93
C SER A 70 -2.04 -17.80 27.26
N MET A 71 -1.46 -17.45 26.11
CA MET A 71 -0.45 -18.28 25.46
C MET A 71 0.93 -18.08 26.10
N SER A 72 1.71 -19.16 26.28
CA SER A 72 3.09 -19.04 26.74
C SER A 72 3.96 -18.31 25.72
N HIS A 73 4.96 -17.56 26.19
CA HIS A 73 5.87 -16.78 25.33
C HIS A 73 6.54 -17.64 24.23
N SER A 74 6.98 -18.85 24.57
CA SER A 74 7.57 -19.78 23.59
C SER A 74 6.58 -20.23 22.52
N ARG A 75 5.32 -20.46 22.88
CA ARG A 75 4.26 -20.90 21.95
C ARG A 75 3.82 -19.78 21.02
N LEU A 76 3.76 -18.53 21.51
CA LEU A 76 3.51 -17.35 20.67
C LEU A 76 4.60 -17.19 19.60
N VAL A 77 5.87 -17.27 20.00
CA VAL A 77 7.00 -17.16 19.07
C VAL A 77 6.98 -18.27 18.02
N GLN A 78 6.69 -19.51 18.44
CA GLN A 78 6.59 -20.65 17.52
C GLN A 78 5.43 -20.47 16.53
N THR A 79 4.24 -20.08 17.00
CA THR A 79 3.06 -19.84 16.17
C THR A 79 3.30 -18.72 15.17
N ALA A 80 3.87 -17.60 15.61
CA ALA A 80 4.22 -16.47 14.74
C ALA A 80 5.23 -16.88 13.66
N THR A 81 6.22 -17.72 14.02
CA THR A 81 7.21 -18.24 13.06
C THR A 81 6.56 -19.17 12.04
N SER A 82 5.69 -20.07 12.48
CA SER A 82 4.93 -20.98 11.60
C SER A 82 4.02 -20.23 10.64
N VAL A 83 3.27 -19.24 11.12
CA VAL A 83 2.40 -18.39 10.28
C VAL A 83 3.22 -17.63 9.25
N ARG A 84 4.38 -17.08 9.63
CA ARG A 84 5.27 -16.38 8.70
C ARG A 84 5.81 -17.31 7.59
N GLU A 85 6.25 -18.51 7.94
CA GLU A 85 6.75 -19.47 6.96
C GLU A 85 5.63 -19.95 6.03
N LEU A 86 4.44 -20.20 6.57
CA LEU A 86 3.25 -20.54 5.80
C LEU A 86 2.89 -19.42 4.82
N SER A 87 2.86 -18.17 5.27
CA SER A 87 2.62 -16.99 4.43
C SER A 87 3.60 -16.92 3.26
N LYS A 88 4.89 -17.18 3.52
CA LYS A 88 5.94 -17.18 2.48
C LYS A 88 5.75 -18.29 1.46
N GLN A 89 5.31 -19.47 1.88
CA GLN A 89 5.03 -20.59 0.97
C GLN A 89 3.78 -20.35 0.12
N LEU A 90 2.73 -19.77 0.71
CA LEU A 90 1.50 -19.40 0.00
C LEU A 90 1.75 -18.36 -1.10
N GLN A 91 2.58 -17.35 -0.82
CA GLN A 91 2.93 -16.32 -1.81
C GLN A 91 3.74 -16.86 -3.01
N ARG A 92 4.43 -18.00 -2.85
CA ARG A 92 5.34 -18.54 -3.88
C ARG A 92 4.70 -19.58 -4.80
N ARG A 93 3.58 -20.20 -4.38
CA ARG A 93 2.96 -21.28 -5.16
C ARG A 93 2.13 -20.72 -6.33
N PRO A 94 2.36 -21.17 -7.57
CA PRO A 94 1.52 -20.78 -8.68
C PRO A 94 0.12 -21.41 -8.56
N VAL A 95 -0.90 -20.59 -8.77
CA VAL A 95 -2.29 -21.02 -8.79
C VAL A 95 -2.60 -21.59 -10.18
N LYS A 96 -2.86 -22.89 -10.25
CA LYS A 96 -3.27 -23.58 -11.48
C LYS A 96 -4.79 -23.77 -11.47
N ARG A 97 -5.51 -22.78 -11.98
CA ARG A 97 -6.96 -22.85 -12.17
C ARG A 97 -7.31 -22.63 -13.63
N ALA A 98 -8.28 -23.39 -14.12
CA ALA A 98 -8.85 -23.15 -15.45
C ALA A 98 -9.56 -21.80 -15.48
N VAL A 99 -9.05 -20.87 -16.28
CA VAL A 99 -9.62 -19.54 -16.48
C VAL A 99 -10.73 -19.65 -17.50
N ARG A 100 -11.99 -19.41 -17.11
CA ARG A 100 -13.14 -19.50 -18.01
C ARG A 100 -13.67 -18.13 -18.40
N ASN A 101 -13.63 -17.17 -17.49
CA ASN A 101 -14.15 -15.82 -17.69
C ASN A 101 -13.02 -14.79 -17.53
N VAL A 102 -12.65 -14.14 -18.62
CA VAL A 102 -11.65 -13.06 -18.64
C VAL A 102 -12.35 -11.72 -18.82
N MET A 103 -12.05 -10.76 -17.97
CA MET A 103 -12.51 -9.38 -18.10
C MET A 103 -11.38 -8.50 -18.64
N ILE A 104 -11.67 -7.68 -19.65
CA ILE A 104 -10.71 -6.71 -20.19
C ILE A 104 -11.14 -5.31 -19.77
N VAL A 105 -10.26 -4.61 -19.05
CA VAL A 105 -10.41 -3.21 -18.66
C VAL A 105 -9.40 -2.38 -19.45
N THR A 106 -9.86 -1.36 -20.15
CA THR A 106 -9.00 -0.52 -20.97
C THR A 106 -9.09 0.94 -20.57
N LYS A 107 -8.00 1.68 -20.77
CA LYS A 107 -8.00 3.13 -20.54
C LYS A 107 -9.07 3.79 -21.42
N ALA A 108 -9.95 4.56 -20.78
CA ALA A 108 -11.04 5.23 -21.45
C ALA A 108 -10.54 6.31 -22.43
N ARG A 109 -11.33 6.55 -23.49
CA ARG A 109 -11.13 7.61 -24.49
C ARG A 109 -9.86 7.48 -25.34
N ASP A 110 -9.16 6.35 -25.26
CA ASP A 110 -8.07 6.05 -26.17
C ASP A 110 -8.56 5.19 -27.35
N ASN A 111 -8.52 5.79 -28.53
CA ASN A 111 -9.03 5.18 -29.75
C ASN A 111 -8.16 4.01 -30.23
N GLN A 112 -6.85 4.06 -30.00
CA GLN A 112 -5.94 2.99 -30.42
C GLN A 112 -6.20 1.73 -29.61
N LEU A 113 -6.49 1.88 -28.32
CA LEU A 113 -6.75 0.74 -27.44
C LEU A 113 -8.00 -0.04 -27.81
N VAL A 114 -8.97 0.57 -28.51
CA VAL A 114 -10.14 -0.17 -28.99
C VAL A 114 -9.74 -1.26 -29.98
N TYR A 115 -8.75 -1.00 -30.85
CA TYR A 115 -8.24 -2.01 -31.78
C TYR A 115 -7.46 -3.11 -31.06
N LEU A 116 -6.62 -2.75 -30.09
CA LEU A 116 -5.87 -3.73 -29.29
C LEU A 116 -6.80 -4.58 -28.41
N THR A 117 -7.87 -3.97 -27.86
CA THR A 117 -8.92 -4.68 -27.13
C THR A 117 -9.60 -5.69 -28.03
N ARG A 118 -9.93 -5.30 -29.27
CA ARG A 118 -10.52 -6.20 -30.27
C ARG A 118 -9.57 -7.35 -30.59
N GLU A 119 -8.30 -7.07 -30.85
CA GLU A 119 -7.29 -8.09 -31.15
C GLU A 119 -7.17 -9.10 -30.00
N LEU A 120 -6.98 -8.60 -28.78
CA LEU A 120 -6.87 -9.43 -27.58
C LEU A 120 -8.13 -10.26 -27.34
N ALA A 121 -9.32 -9.65 -27.45
CA ALA A 121 -10.59 -10.35 -27.26
C ALA A 121 -10.77 -11.46 -28.31
N THR A 122 -10.48 -11.17 -29.57
CA THR A 122 -10.57 -12.14 -30.67
C THR A 122 -9.62 -13.31 -30.44
N TRP A 123 -8.37 -13.02 -30.06
CA TRP A 123 -7.39 -14.05 -29.75
C TRP A 123 -7.80 -14.92 -28.56
N LEU A 124 -8.32 -14.34 -27.49
CA LEU A 124 -8.79 -15.07 -26.31
C LEU A 124 -10.00 -15.97 -26.60
N LEU A 125 -10.88 -15.56 -27.51
CA LEU A 125 -12.03 -16.35 -27.94
C LEU A 125 -11.62 -17.53 -28.84
N GLN A 126 -10.62 -17.33 -29.69
CA GLN A 126 -10.18 -18.31 -30.69
C GLN A 126 -9.16 -19.32 -30.18
N THR A 127 -8.32 -18.94 -29.23
CA THR A 127 -7.18 -19.77 -28.83
C THR A 127 -7.67 -20.98 -28.02
N PRO A 128 -7.49 -22.23 -28.52
CA PRO A 128 -7.94 -23.43 -27.82
C PRO A 128 -7.29 -23.57 -26.45
N ARG A 129 -8.09 -23.83 -25.41
CA ARG A 129 -7.59 -24.02 -24.03
C ARG A 129 -8.45 -25.03 -23.26
N TYR A 130 -7.84 -25.65 -22.25
CA TYR A 130 -8.52 -26.50 -21.27
C TYR A 130 -9.34 -27.65 -21.89
N GLY A 131 -8.84 -28.26 -22.96
CA GLY A 131 -9.49 -29.37 -23.66
C GLY A 131 -10.65 -28.95 -24.58
N SER A 132 -10.88 -27.65 -24.77
CA SER A 132 -11.82 -27.12 -25.76
C SER A 132 -11.09 -26.65 -27.02
N ASP A 133 -11.74 -26.80 -28.17
CA ASP A 133 -11.31 -26.29 -29.48
C ASP A 133 -11.47 -24.76 -29.62
N ILE A 134 -12.20 -24.15 -28.69
CA ILE A 134 -12.39 -22.70 -28.55
C ILE A 134 -11.70 -22.21 -27.27
N GLY A 135 -11.61 -20.89 -27.15
CA GLY A 135 -10.99 -20.23 -26.01
C GLY A 135 -11.95 -19.99 -24.85
N VAL A 136 -11.87 -18.79 -24.28
CA VAL A 136 -12.54 -18.44 -23.00
C VAL A 136 -13.60 -17.37 -23.20
N ASN A 137 -14.53 -17.25 -22.25
CA ASN A 137 -15.49 -16.14 -22.28
C ASN A 137 -14.76 -14.82 -22.04
N VAL A 138 -15.03 -13.82 -22.86
CA VAL A 138 -14.39 -12.51 -22.78
C VAL A 138 -15.42 -11.44 -22.48
N TYR A 139 -15.21 -10.70 -21.40
CA TYR A 139 -16.02 -9.55 -21.02
C TYR A 139 -15.30 -8.26 -21.37
N VAL A 140 -15.92 -7.42 -22.19
CA VAL A 140 -15.42 -6.07 -22.52
C VAL A 140 -16.37 -4.98 -22.03
N ASP A 141 -15.93 -3.72 -21.97
CA ASP A 141 -16.80 -2.62 -21.52
C ASP A 141 -18.08 -2.57 -22.36
N ALA A 142 -19.24 -2.47 -21.71
CA ALA A 142 -20.54 -2.35 -22.38
C ALA A 142 -20.61 -1.20 -23.40
N LYS A 143 -19.82 -0.14 -23.23
CA LYS A 143 -19.70 0.97 -24.19
C LYS A 143 -19.13 0.53 -25.54
N LEU A 144 -18.40 -0.58 -25.61
CA LEU A 144 -17.84 -1.12 -26.84
C LEU A 144 -18.85 -1.91 -27.67
N ARG A 145 -20.03 -2.23 -27.14
CA ARG A 145 -21.07 -3.02 -27.83
C ARG A 145 -21.42 -2.46 -29.20
N ASN A 146 -21.60 -1.14 -29.27
CA ASN A 146 -22.00 -0.43 -30.49
C ASN A 146 -20.81 0.25 -31.19
N SER A 147 -19.58 -0.03 -30.76
CA SER A 147 -18.38 0.61 -31.31
C SER A 147 -18.05 0.03 -32.68
N LYS A 148 -18.05 0.88 -33.72
CA LYS A 148 -17.65 0.51 -35.09
C LYS A 148 -16.21 0.00 -35.15
N ARG A 149 -15.31 0.53 -34.31
CA ARG A 149 -13.90 0.13 -34.28
C ARG A 149 -13.69 -1.23 -33.63
N PHE A 150 -14.44 -1.50 -32.56
CA PHE A 150 -14.42 -2.80 -31.91
C PHE A 150 -15.05 -3.88 -32.80
N ASN A 151 -16.09 -3.51 -33.56
CA ASN A 151 -16.74 -4.37 -34.56
C ASN A 151 -17.11 -5.75 -34.00
N ALA A 152 -17.93 -5.78 -32.95
CA ALA A 152 -18.37 -7.03 -32.31
C ALA A 152 -19.05 -7.98 -33.32
N ALA A 153 -19.85 -7.45 -34.25
CA ALA A 153 -20.48 -8.24 -35.31
C ALA A 153 -19.45 -8.96 -36.19
N GLY A 154 -18.34 -8.30 -36.54
CA GLY A 154 -17.26 -8.92 -37.30
C GLY A 154 -16.43 -9.93 -36.52
N ILE A 155 -16.46 -9.91 -35.18
CA ILE A 155 -15.89 -10.98 -34.36
C ILE A 155 -16.84 -12.19 -34.40
N ILE A 156 -18.13 -11.98 -34.14
CA ILE A 156 -19.14 -13.04 -34.10
C ILE A 156 -19.31 -13.72 -35.47
N ALA A 157 -19.16 -12.99 -36.57
CA ALA A 157 -19.22 -13.55 -37.92
C ALA A 157 -18.10 -14.56 -38.24
N GLN A 158 -17.02 -14.60 -37.44
CA GLN A 158 -15.93 -15.58 -37.63
C GLN A 158 -16.31 -16.97 -37.09
N ASP A 159 -17.09 -17.02 -36.01
CA ASP A 159 -17.63 -18.24 -35.41
C ASP A 159 -18.89 -17.88 -34.61
N GLU A 160 -20.03 -18.50 -34.94
CA GLU A 160 -21.31 -18.22 -34.28
C GLU A 160 -21.25 -18.45 -32.76
N ARG A 161 -20.40 -19.38 -32.29
CA ARG A 161 -20.22 -19.67 -30.86
C ARG A 161 -19.74 -18.44 -30.09
N PHE A 162 -18.97 -17.54 -30.73
CA PHE A 162 -18.49 -16.31 -30.10
C PHE A 162 -19.61 -15.37 -29.67
N GLY A 163 -20.81 -15.47 -30.28
CA GLY A 163 -21.97 -14.70 -29.86
C GLY A 163 -22.37 -14.96 -28.41
N THR A 164 -22.14 -16.17 -27.90
CA THR A 164 -22.44 -16.53 -26.49
C THR A 164 -21.27 -16.27 -25.54
N MET A 165 -20.05 -16.21 -26.05
CA MET A 165 -18.81 -16.07 -25.27
C MET A 165 -18.37 -14.61 -25.09
N LEU A 166 -18.61 -13.76 -26.09
CA LEU A 166 -18.32 -12.33 -26.03
C LEU A 166 -19.43 -11.62 -25.23
N LYS A 167 -19.07 -11.22 -24.02
CA LYS A 167 -19.97 -10.60 -23.05
C LYS A 167 -19.52 -9.18 -22.74
N TYR A 168 -20.37 -8.47 -22.01
CA TYR A 168 -20.13 -7.08 -21.67
C TYR A 168 -20.26 -6.87 -20.17
N TRP A 169 -19.29 -6.17 -19.58
CA TRP A 169 -19.33 -5.80 -18.17
C TRP A 169 -19.82 -4.36 -17.98
N THR A 170 -20.43 -4.12 -16.82
CA THR A 170 -20.82 -2.80 -16.30
C THR A 170 -20.30 -2.67 -14.88
N PRO A 171 -20.16 -1.44 -14.34
CA PRO A 171 -19.79 -1.25 -12.93
C PRO A 171 -20.71 -2.02 -11.97
N ASP A 172 -22.01 -2.06 -12.24
CA ASP A 172 -22.99 -2.81 -11.43
C ASP A 172 -22.73 -4.32 -11.43
N LEU A 173 -22.27 -4.89 -12.56
CA LEU A 173 -21.91 -6.30 -12.64
C LEU A 173 -20.66 -6.59 -11.80
N CYS A 174 -19.65 -5.71 -11.84
CA CYS A 174 -18.46 -5.84 -11.02
C CYS A 174 -18.78 -5.78 -9.52
N TRP A 175 -19.71 -4.91 -9.13
CA TRP A 175 -20.17 -4.78 -7.75
C TRP A 175 -20.98 -5.99 -7.27
N SER A 176 -21.95 -6.43 -8.07
CA SER A 176 -22.90 -7.49 -7.68
C SER A 176 -22.34 -8.92 -7.82
N GLN A 177 -21.46 -9.16 -8.80
CA GLN A 177 -20.94 -10.49 -9.12
C GLN A 177 -19.41 -10.47 -9.38
N PRO A 178 -18.58 -10.03 -8.41
CA PRO A 178 -17.13 -9.95 -8.60
C PRO A 178 -16.48 -11.30 -8.90
N GLU A 179 -16.99 -12.38 -8.30
CA GLU A 179 -16.45 -13.75 -8.44
C GLU A 179 -16.66 -14.38 -9.82
N LYS A 180 -17.45 -13.73 -10.67
CA LYS A 180 -17.72 -14.20 -12.03
C LYS A 180 -16.47 -14.22 -12.89
N PHE A 181 -15.51 -13.35 -12.60
CA PHE A 181 -14.28 -13.19 -13.36
C PHE A 181 -13.16 -14.01 -12.72
N ASP A 182 -12.50 -14.84 -13.53
CA ASP A 182 -11.36 -15.64 -13.07
C ASP A 182 -10.04 -14.87 -13.25
N LEU A 183 -9.98 -13.93 -14.19
CA LEU A 183 -8.83 -13.10 -14.51
C LEU A 183 -9.29 -11.76 -15.09
N VAL A 184 -8.68 -10.67 -14.63
CA VAL A 184 -8.87 -9.32 -15.19
C VAL A 184 -7.58 -8.91 -15.90
N LEU A 185 -7.71 -8.48 -17.15
CA LEU A 185 -6.62 -7.95 -17.97
C LEU A 185 -6.79 -6.45 -18.07
N THR A 186 -5.78 -5.67 -17.66
CA THR A 186 -5.80 -4.22 -17.87
C THR A 186 -4.92 -3.83 -19.06
N LEU A 187 -5.46 -3.05 -19.99
CA LEU A 187 -4.70 -2.41 -21.06
C LEU A 187 -4.57 -0.90 -20.78
N GLY A 188 -3.43 -0.50 -20.21
CA GLY A 188 -3.14 0.91 -19.94
C GLY A 188 -1.93 1.11 -19.02
N GLY A 189 -1.89 2.25 -18.35
CA GLY A 189 -0.93 2.52 -17.28
C GLY A 189 -1.51 2.24 -15.89
N ASP A 190 -0.78 2.63 -14.84
CA ASP A 190 -1.16 2.44 -13.42
C ASP A 190 -2.56 2.98 -13.09
N GLY A 191 -2.99 4.10 -13.70
CA GLY A 191 -4.35 4.63 -13.50
C GLY A 191 -5.48 3.68 -13.94
N THR A 192 -5.20 2.74 -14.84
CA THR A 192 -6.15 1.69 -15.27
C THR A 192 -6.26 0.60 -14.20
N VAL A 193 -5.16 0.31 -13.51
CA VAL A 193 -5.12 -0.61 -12.36
C VAL A 193 -5.89 0.00 -11.19
N LEU A 194 -5.69 1.29 -10.89
CA LEU A 194 -6.47 2.01 -9.89
C LEU A 194 -7.97 2.05 -10.23
N TYR A 195 -8.32 2.24 -11.50
CA TYR A 195 -9.72 2.13 -11.93
C TYR A 195 -10.27 0.70 -11.75
N THR A 196 -9.45 -0.33 -11.93
CA THR A 196 -9.84 -1.71 -11.66
C THR A 196 -10.10 -1.93 -10.16
N SER A 197 -9.22 -1.43 -9.28
CA SER A 197 -9.47 -1.44 -7.82
C SER A 197 -10.77 -0.72 -7.46
N TRP A 198 -11.04 0.42 -8.10
CA TRP A 198 -12.27 1.18 -7.93
C TRP A 198 -13.54 0.40 -8.33
N LEU A 199 -13.48 -0.41 -9.39
CA LEU A 199 -14.60 -1.26 -9.81
C LEU A 199 -14.90 -2.39 -8.81
N PHE A 200 -13.89 -2.84 -8.05
CA PHE A 200 -13.98 -3.97 -7.14
C PHE A 200 -13.68 -3.53 -5.70
N GLN A 201 -14.64 -2.89 -5.04
CA GLN A 201 -14.55 -2.43 -3.64
C GLN A 201 -14.71 -3.56 -2.60
N ARG A 202 -14.72 -4.83 -3.03
CA ARG A 202 -14.72 -6.01 -2.16
C ARG A 202 -13.72 -7.01 -2.71
N ILE A 203 -14.16 -8.23 -3.02
CA ILE A 203 -13.36 -9.28 -3.64
C ILE A 203 -12.87 -8.81 -5.01
N VAL A 204 -11.57 -8.90 -5.22
CA VAL A 204 -10.91 -8.55 -6.48
C VAL A 204 -10.42 -9.82 -7.15
N PRO A 205 -10.78 -10.10 -8.43
CA PRO A 205 -10.17 -11.18 -9.20
C PRO A 205 -8.68 -10.91 -9.47
N PRO A 206 -7.85 -11.93 -9.71
CA PRO A 206 -6.46 -11.74 -10.13
C PRO A 206 -6.35 -10.76 -11.30
N VAL A 207 -5.47 -9.77 -11.18
CA VAL A 207 -5.29 -8.71 -12.19
C VAL A 207 -3.94 -8.84 -12.87
N LEU A 208 -3.93 -8.95 -14.19
CA LEU A 208 -2.72 -8.92 -15.02
C LEU A 208 -2.70 -7.62 -15.84
N SER A 209 -1.63 -6.85 -15.68
CA SER A 209 -1.58 -5.48 -16.18
C SER A 209 -0.59 -5.32 -17.32
N PHE A 210 -1.09 -5.07 -18.54
CA PHE A 210 -0.28 -4.76 -19.72
C PHE A 210 0.00 -3.27 -19.84
N SER A 211 1.28 -2.94 -19.99
CA SER A 211 1.79 -1.64 -20.37
C SER A 211 1.82 -1.47 -21.90
N LEU A 212 1.60 -0.22 -22.35
CA LEU A 212 1.46 0.17 -23.76
C LEU A 212 2.46 1.27 -24.14
N GLY A 213 3.62 1.30 -23.48
CA GLY A 213 4.72 2.23 -23.80
C GLY A 213 5.04 3.27 -22.72
N SER A 214 4.09 3.61 -21.84
CA SER A 214 4.41 4.34 -20.60
C SER A 214 4.68 3.36 -19.47
N LEU A 215 5.82 3.54 -18.82
CA LEU A 215 6.34 2.67 -17.78
C LEU A 215 5.64 3.01 -16.46
N GLY A 216 4.91 2.04 -15.91
CA GLY A 216 4.28 2.11 -14.60
C GLY A 216 4.90 1.12 -13.62
N PHE A 217 4.66 1.33 -12.33
CA PHE A 217 5.11 0.41 -11.27
C PHE A 217 4.24 -0.83 -11.16
N MET A 218 2.96 -0.75 -11.56
CA MET A 218 2.01 -1.86 -11.50
C MET A 218 1.79 -2.53 -12.87
N THR A 219 2.16 -1.87 -13.97
CA THR A 219 2.03 -2.40 -15.34
C THR A 219 3.35 -2.99 -15.82
N THR A 220 3.49 -4.30 -15.65
CA THR A 220 4.78 -4.99 -15.77
C THR A 220 4.87 -5.91 -16.99
N PHE A 221 3.73 -6.22 -17.63
CA PHE A 221 3.68 -7.00 -18.86
C PHE A 221 3.71 -6.07 -20.06
N GLU A 222 4.50 -6.42 -21.08
CA GLU A 222 4.51 -5.68 -22.34
C GLU A 222 3.41 -6.23 -23.25
N PHE A 223 2.56 -5.35 -23.77
CA PHE A 223 1.45 -5.80 -24.61
C PHE A 223 1.94 -6.51 -25.88
N GLU A 224 3.08 -6.13 -26.47
CA GLU A 224 3.63 -6.77 -27.67
C GLU A 224 3.81 -8.29 -27.53
N HIS A 225 4.07 -8.75 -26.30
CA HIS A 225 4.29 -10.16 -25.99
C HIS A 225 3.10 -10.82 -25.27
N TYR A 226 1.89 -10.24 -25.37
CA TYR A 226 0.70 -10.70 -24.64
C TYR A 226 0.40 -12.19 -24.84
N LYS A 227 0.57 -12.71 -26.07
CA LYS A 227 0.30 -14.13 -26.40
C LYS A 227 1.17 -15.07 -25.58
N LYS A 228 2.47 -14.77 -25.49
CA LYS A 228 3.46 -15.54 -24.72
C LYS A 228 3.13 -15.47 -23.23
N HIS A 229 2.83 -14.27 -22.73
CA HIS A 229 2.49 -14.06 -21.32
C HIS A 229 1.23 -14.82 -20.91
N LEU A 230 0.14 -14.70 -21.68
CA LEU A 230 -1.12 -15.36 -21.38
C LEU A 230 -1.04 -16.87 -21.55
N ASN A 231 -0.30 -17.38 -22.55
CA ASN A 231 -0.07 -18.82 -22.69
C ASN A 231 0.62 -19.41 -21.46
N ARG A 232 1.58 -18.68 -20.88
CA ARG A 232 2.26 -19.09 -19.65
C ARG A 232 1.31 -19.08 -18.46
N VAL A 233 0.66 -17.95 -18.21
CA VAL A 233 -0.20 -17.70 -17.05
C VAL A 233 -1.43 -18.63 -17.04
N MET A 234 -2.01 -18.88 -18.22
CA MET A 234 -3.20 -19.73 -18.40
C MET A 234 -2.86 -21.18 -18.75
N GLY A 235 -1.58 -21.53 -18.87
CA GLY A 235 -1.09 -22.88 -19.19
C GLY A 235 -0.54 -23.61 -17.98
N ASP A 236 0.45 -24.47 -18.21
CA ASP A 236 0.97 -25.39 -17.18
C ASP A 236 1.78 -24.70 -16.08
N ASP A 237 2.38 -23.54 -16.37
CA ASP A 237 3.14 -22.74 -15.38
C ASP A 237 2.22 -22.17 -14.29
N GLY A 238 0.98 -21.85 -14.64
CA GLY A 238 0.00 -21.23 -13.75
C GLY A 238 0.28 -19.76 -13.42
N MET A 239 -0.55 -19.19 -12.54
CA MET A 239 -0.45 -17.79 -12.14
C MET A 239 0.32 -17.63 -10.84
N LYS A 240 1.42 -16.88 -10.86
CA LYS A 240 1.99 -16.34 -9.63
C LYS A 240 1.24 -15.07 -9.24
N ILE A 241 0.75 -15.02 -8.00
CA ILE A 241 -0.09 -13.92 -7.52
C ILE A 241 0.59 -13.28 -6.31
N ASN A 242 0.75 -11.96 -6.37
CA ASN A 242 1.15 -11.14 -5.24
C ASN A 242 -0.07 -10.39 -4.71
N LEU A 243 -0.28 -10.44 -3.39
CA LEU A 243 -1.41 -9.78 -2.73
C LEU A 243 -0.95 -8.40 -2.25
N ARG A 244 -1.38 -7.35 -2.96
CA ARG A 244 -1.07 -5.97 -2.56
C ARG A 244 -2.10 -5.48 -1.55
N MET A 245 -1.63 -4.92 -0.45
CA MET A 245 -2.50 -4.35 0.58
C MET A 245 -3.35 -3.18 0.01
N ARG A 246 -4.56 -3.05 0.55
CA ARG A 246 -5.45 -1.89 0.39
C ARG A 246 -5.82 -1.32 1.75
N PHE A 247 -6.30 -0.09 1.79
CA PHE A 247 -6.97 0.46 2.96
C PHE A 247 -8.48 0.41 2.81
N THR A 248 -9.14 0.10 3.91
CA THR A 248 -10.56 0.42 4.11
C THR A 248 -10.62 1.78 4.79
N CYS A 249 -11.13 2.78 4.09
CA CYS A 249 -11.29 4.14 4.59
C CYS A 249 -12.77 4.43 4.80
N THR A 250 -13.17 4.77 6.03
CA THR A 250 -14.58 5.08 6.35
C THR A 250 -14.71 6.52 6.79
N VAL A 251 -15.60 7.26 6.16
CA VAL A 251 -15.88 8.67 6.50
C VAL A 251 -16.98 8.70 7.55
N TRP A 252 -16.72 9.35 8.68
CA TRP A 252 -17.66 9.51 9.77
C TRP A 252 -18.12 10.96 9.87
N ARG A 253 -19.42 11.17 9.90
CA ARG A 253 -20.04 12.49 10.00
C ARG A 253 -20.39 12.82 11.44
N ALA A 254 -20.08 14.03 11.87
CA ALA A 254 -20.48 14.49 13.20
C ALA A 254 -22.00 14.69 13.26
N GLY A 255 -22.70 13.83 13.99
CA GLY A 255 -24.13 13.99 14.26
C GLY A 255 -24.42 15.07 15.31
N SER A 256 -25.65 15.59 15.28
CA SER A 256 -26.10 16.68 16.14
C SER A 256 -26.11 16.34 17.63
N ASN A 257 -26.24 15.05 17.98
CA ASN A 257 -26.36 14.56 19.36
C ASN A 257 -25.04 13.97 19.91
N GLY A 258 -23.90 14.24 19.26
CA GLY A 258 -22.60 13.69 19.66
C GLY A 258 -22.33 12.26 19.19
N ASN A 259 -23.31 11.59 18.57
CA ASN A 259 -23.08 10.33 17.85
C ASN A 259 -22.49 10.62 16.46
N SER A 260 -21.55 9.79 16.02
CA SER A 260 -21.02 9.86 14.65
C SER A 260 -21.80 8.93 13.76
N ASP A 261 -22.30 9.44 12.64
CA ASP A 261 -22.98 8.64 11.63
C ASP A 261 -21.95 8.10 10.63
N GLU A 262 -22.02 6.79 10.37
CA GLU A 262 -21.18 6.16 9.37
C GLU A 262 -21.61 6.64 7.98
N GLY A 263 -20.66 7.25 7.27
CA GLY A 263 -20.84 7.75 5.92
C GLY A 263 -20.39 6.74 4.88
N GLU A 264 -19.67 7.23 3.88
CA GLU A 264 -19.19 6.41 2.77
C GLU A 264 -17.91 5.65 3.15
N GLN A 265 -17.80 4.42 2.67
CA GLN A 265 -16.63 3.57 2.81
C GLN A 265 -15.97 3.32 1.44
N PHE A 266 -14.65 3.38 1.41
CA PHE A 266 -13.85 3.24 0.19
C PHE A 266 -12.68 2.28 0.39
N GLU A 267 -12.44 1.46 -0.61
CA GLU A 267 -11.25 0.61 -0.72
C GLU A 267 -10.19 1.29 -1.59
N VAL A 268 -9.01 1.51 -1.00
CA VAL A 268 -7.95 2.35 -1.56
C VAL A 268 -6.68 1.53 -1.78
N LEU A 269 -6.13 1.53 -2.99
CA LEU A 269 -4.94 0.76 -3.32
C LEU A 269 -3.64 1.53 -3.07
N ASN A 270 -3.58 2.80 -3.44
CA ASN A 270 -2.40 3.63 -3.27
C ASN A 270 -2.48 4.43 -1.98
N GLU A 271 -3.35 5.45 -1.94
CA GLU A 271 -3.34 6.41 -0.85
C GLU A 271 -4.67 7.10 -0.56
N LEU A 272 -4.88 7.41 0.71
CA LEU A 272 -5.81 8.42 1.18
C LEU A 272 -5.05 9.73 1.35
N VAL A 273 -5.48 10.76 0.64
CA VAL A 273 -4.96 12.12 0.77
C VAL A 273 -5.98 12.93 1.55
N ILE A 274 -5.53 13.65 2.57
CA ILE A 274 -6.35 14.66 3.27
C ILE A 274 -5.65 16.00 3.13
N ASP A 275 -6.26 16.94 2.42
CA ASP A 275 -5.71 18.27 2.14
C ASP A 275 -6.63 19.40 2.62
N ARG A 276 -6.09 20.62 2.74
CA ARG A 276 -6.84 21.84 3.11
C ARG A 276 -7.86 22.31 2.07
N GLY A 277 -7.91 21.66 0.91
CA GLY A 277 -8.71 22.02 -0.24
C GLY A 277 -8.53 23.46 -0.70
N PRO A 278 -9.61 24.20 -1.00
CA PRO A 278 -9.52 25.57 -1.49
C PRO A 278 -9.16 26.58 -0.38
N SER A 279 -9.11 26.16 0.88
CA SER A 279 -8.81 27.05 2.00
C SER A 279 -7.41 27.64 1.88
N PRO A 280 -7.21 28.95 2.06
CA PRO A 280 -5.88 29.56 2.10
C PRO A 280 -5.17 29.30 3.43
N TYR A 281 -5.88 28.82 4.45
CA TYR A 281 -5.30 28.52 5.76
C TYR A 281 -4.74 27.09 5.79
N VAL A 282 -3.66 26.91 6.55
CA VAL A 282 -3.06 25.60 6.88
C VAL A 282 -4.12 24.70 7.52
N SER A 283 -4.13 23.42 7.15
CA SER A 283 -5.01 22.44 7.78
C SER A 283 -4.54 22.16 9.21
N ASN A 284 -5.47 22.02 10.15
CA ASN A 284 -5.22 21.48 11.49
C ASN A 284 -6.02 20.18 11.59
N LEU A 285 -5.33 19.04 11.57
CA LEU A 285 -5.95 17.72 11.66
C LEU A 285 -5.41 16.98 12.88
N GLU A 286 -6.29 16.42 13.69
CA GLU A 286 -5.88 15.56 14.80
C GLU A 286 -5.71 14.13 14.28
N LEU A 287 -4.51 13.57 14.43
CA LEU A 287 -4.20 12.20 14.08
C LEU A 287 -4.16 11.34 15.34
N TYR A 288 -5.01 10.33 15.36
CA TYR A 288 -5.07 9.32 16.40
C TYR A 288 -4.65 7.96 15.84
N GLY A 289 -3.98 7.16 16.67
CA GLY A 289 -3.70 5.74 16.42
C GLY A 289 -4.21 4.94 17.61
N ASP A 290 -5.05 3.94 17.36
CA ASP A 290 -5.68 3.12 18.41
C ASP A 290 -6.34 3.98 19.50
N ASP A 291 -7.05 5.03 19.07
CA ASP A 291 -7.71 6.05 19.89
C ASP A 291 -6.82 6.95 20.76
N GLU A 292 -5.49 6.85 20.65
CA GLU A 292 -4.55 7.77 21.29
C GLU A 292 -4.10 8.87 20.34
N LEU A 293 -4.08 10.12 20.81
CA LEU A 293 -3.64 11.26 20.01
C LEU A 293 -2.13 11.14 19.76
N LEU A 294 -1.75 10.92 18.51
CA LEU A 294 -0.34 10.85 18.11
C LEU A 294 0.22 12.25 17.90
N THR A 295 -0.45 13.06 17.09
CA THR A 295 -0.01 14.42 16.77
C THR A 295 -1.13 15.25 16.15
N VAL A 296 -0.91 16.55 16.04
CA VAL A 296 -1.75 17.47 15.26
C VAL A 296 -0.99 17.88 13.99
N VAL A 297 -1.53 17.48 12.85
CA VAL A 297 -0.99 17.80 11.53
C VAL A 297 -1.27 19.27 11.22
N GLN A 298 -0.21 20.07 11.14
CA GLN A 298 -0.23 21.46 10.70
C GLN A 298 0.52 21.57 9.36
N ALA A 299 -0.22 21.38 8.27
CA ALA A 299 0.36 21.23 6.93
C ALA A 299 -0.66 21.61 5.85
N ASP A 300 -0.25 21.61 4.58
CA ASP A 300 -1.22 21.64 3.47
C ASP A 300 -2.10 20.38 3.48
N GLY A 301 -1.58 19.28 4.03
CA GLY A 301 -2.31 18.05 4.24
C GLY A 301 -1.42 16.91 4.73
N CYS A 302 -1.94 15.70 4.68
CA CYS A 302 -1.19 14.47 4.91
C CYS A 302 -1.68 13.35 3.99
N ILE A 303 -0.77 12.44 3.66
CA ILE A 303 -1.00 11.29 2.81
C ILE A 303 -0.79 10.04 3.67
N PHE A 304 -1.80 9.16 3.67
CA PHE A 304 -1.69 7.81 4.20
C PHE A 304 -1.63 6.87 3.02
N SER A 305 -0.48 6.24 2.81
CA SER A 305 -0.18 5.42 1.64
C SER A 305 0.06 3.97 2.04
N THR A 306 -0.41 3.05 1.21
CA THR A 306 0.03 1.66 1.23
C THR A 306 1.47 1.56 0.69
N PRO A 307 2.15 0.42 0.85
CA PRO A 307 3.43 0.15 0.19
C PRO A 307 3.35 0.28 -1.34
N THR A 308 2.20 -0.06 -1.93
CA THR A 308 1.94 0.12 -3.36
C THR A 308 1.90 1.59 -3.74
N GLY A 309 1.23 2.43 -2.94
CA GLY A 309 1.19 3.88 -3.15
C GLY A 309 2.51 4.60 -2.82
N SER A 310 3.48 3.92 -2.22
CA SER A 310 4.78 4.53 -1.87
C SER A 310 5.56 5.05 -3.09
N THR A 311 5.20 4.59 -4.29
CA THR A 311 5.77 5.03 -5.58
C THR A 311 4.94 6.09 -6.28
N ALA A 312 3.79 6.47 -5.72
CA ALA A 312 2.82 7.39 -6.30
C ALA A 312 2.93 8.79 -5.67
N TYR A 313 1.86 9.32 -5.08
CA TYR A 313 1.86 10.69 -4.57
C TYR A 313 2.73 10.84 -3.32
N SER A 314 2.78 9.80 -2.48
CA SER A 314 3.66 9.76 -1.30
C SER A 314 5.12 9.99 -1.66
N LEU A 315 5.64 9.35 -2.73
CA LEU A 315 7.01 9.57 -3.21
C LEU A 315 7.26 11.05 -3.55
N SER A 316 6.32 11.67 -4.25
CA SER A 316 6.42 13.06 -4.69
C SER A 316 6.42 14.04 -3.51
N ALA A 317 5.73 13.69 -2.41
CA ALA A 317 5.71 14.46 -1.17
C ALA A 317 6.92 14.16 -0.24
N GLY A 318 7.89 13.35 -0.68
CA GLY A 318 9.11 13.03 0.08
C GLY A 318 9.01 11.75 0.93
N GLY A 319 7.98 10.92 0.71
CA GLY A 319 7.86 9.59 1.30
C GLY A 319 8.93 8.62 0.80
N SER A 320 9.14 7.54 1.55
CA SER A 320 10.11 6.49 1.19
C SER A 320 9.50 5.44 0.28
N LEU A 321 10.31 4.85 -0.61
CA LEU A 321 9.94 3.66 -1.36
C LEU A 321 9.86 2.45 -0.43
N VAL A 322 8.74 1.72 -0.48
CA VAL A 322 8.52 0.54 0.34
C VAL A 322 8.15 -0.64 -0.57
N HIS A 323 8.73 -1.80 -0.30
CA HIS A 323 8.43 -3.02 -1.05
C HIS A 323 6.97 -3.46 -0.79
N PRO A 324 6.19 -3.88 -1.81
CA PRO A 324 4.77 -4.23 -1.67
C PRO A 324 4.46 -5.30 -0.62
N ASP A 325 5.41 -6.21 -0.38
CA ASP A 325 5.28 -7.30 0.60
C ASP A 325 5.46 -6.86 2.06
N ILE A 326 5.88 -5.63 2.32
CA ILE A 326 6.07 -5.12 3.67
C ILE A 326 4.73 -4.62 4.20
N PRO A 327 4.13 -5.25 5.23
CA PRO A 327 2.90 -4.77 5.85
C PRO A 327 3.17 -3.49 6.65
N ALA A 328 2.84 -2.34 6.08
CA ALA A 328 3.02 -1.04 6.72
C ALA A 328 2.09 0.05 6.16
N ILE A 329 1.77 1.04 6.99
CA ILE A 329 1.09 2.27 6.60
C ILE A 329 2.12 3.39 6.55
N LEU A 330 2.24 4.09 5.42
CA LEU A 330 3.13 5.23 5.29
C LEU A 330 2.35 6.51 5.57
N LEU A 331 2.83 7.34 6.49
CA LEU A 331 2.34 8.69 6.72
C LEU A 331 3.33 9.70 6.14
N THR A 332 2.88 10.50 5.17
CA THR A 332 3.70 11.54 4.53
C THR A 332 2.99 12.90 4.64
N PRO A 333 3.53 13.87 5.40
CA PRO A 333 2.95 15.21 5.46
C PRO A 333 3.17 15.97 4.14
N ILE A 334 2.20 16.79 3.75
CA ILE A 334 2.29 17.65 2.55
C ILE A 334 2.65 19.07 3.00
N CYS A 335 3.87 19.51 2.72
CA CYS A 335 4.37 20.85 3.08
C CYS A 335 4.07 21.23 4.56
N PRO A 336 4.58 20.48 5.55
CA PRO A 336 4.31 20.76 6.96
C PRO A 336 4.94 22.08 7.39
N HIS A 337 4.23 22.83 8.26
CA HIS A 337 4.72 24.09 8.83
C HIS A 337 5.84 23.89 9.86
N THR A 338 5.95 22.68 10.43
CA THR A 338 7.06 22.31 11.30
C THR A 338 8.08 21.47 10.55
N LEU A 339 9.37 21.82 10.68
CA LEU A 339 10.49 21.11 10.05
C LEU A 339 10.74 19.73 10.68
N SER A 340 10.21 19.47 11.88
CA SER A 340 10.38 18.20 12.57
C SER A 340 9.39 17.12 12.14
N PHE A 341 8.31 17.49 11.44
CA PHE A 341 7.31 16.51 11.01
C PHE A 341 7.78 15.82 9.74
N ARG A 342 8.40 14.65 9.92
CA ARG A 342 8.95 13.82 8.85
C ARG A 342 8.00 12.68 8.47
N PRO A 343 8.16 12.10 7.27
CA PRO A 343 7.46 10.87 6.91
C PRO A 343 7.72 9.75 7.91
N MET A 344 6.70 8.94 8.19
CA MET A 344 6.74 7.85 9.15
C MET A 344 6.18 6.56 8.53
N VAL A 345 6.66 5.43 9.03
CA VAL A 345 6.15 4.10 8.68
C VAL A 345 5.54 3.52 9.95
N LEU A 346 4.24 3.25 9.89
CA LEU A 346 3.41 2.72 10.96
C LEU A 346 3.06 1.26 10.66
N SER A 347 2.67 0.50 11.69
CA SER A 347 2.17 -0.87 11.50
C SER A 347 0.83 -0.86 10.78
N ASP A 348 0.60 -1.86 9.92
CA ASP A 348 -0.69 -2.15 9.29
C ASP A 348 -1.79 -2.60 10.25
N THR A 349 -1.42 -3.01 11.48
CA THR A 349 -2.37 -3.40 12.54
C THR A 349 -2.99 -2.22 13.26
N MET A 350 -2.41 -1.02 13.15
CA MET A 350 -2.89 0.18 13.82
C MET A 350 -4.13 0.73 13.13
N ALA A 351 -5.16 1.07 13.90
CA ALA A 351 -6.33 1.78 13.41
C ALA A 351 -6.09 3.29 13.50
N LEU A 352 -5.97 3.96 12.35
CA LEU A 352 -5.75 5.41 12.32
C LEU A 352 -7.08 6.14 12.23
N ARG A 353 -7.19 7.26 12.93
CA ARG A 353 -8.33 8.17 12.84
C ARG A 353 -7.83 9.59 12.65
N VAL A 354 -8.25 10.23 11.56
CA VAL A 354 -7.90 11.62 11.25
C VAL A 354 -9.15 12.47 11.38
N ALA A 355 -9.16 13.39 12.35
CA ALA A 355 -10.31 14.22 12.65
C ALA A 355 -10.05 15.69 12.29
N VAL A 356 -11.08 16.37 11.81
CA VAL A 356 -11.09 17.83 11.72
C VAL A 356 -11.61 18.36 13.06
N PRO A 357 -10.80 19.10 13.85
CA PRO A 357 -11.21 19.61 15.15
C PRO A 357 -12.48 20.46 15.05
N ARG A 358 -13.34 20.40 16.08
CA ARG A 358 -14.60 21.19 16.11
C ARG A 358 -14.36 22.70 16.08
N ASN A 359 -13.23 23.15 16.60
CA ASN A 359 -12.79 24.54 16.60
C ASN A 359 -11.92 24.90 15.37
N SER A 360 -11.77 24.01 14.39
CA SER A 360 -11.00 24.27 13.18
C SER A 360 -11.62 25.41 12.37
N ARG A 361 -10.78 26.33 11.92
CA ARG A 361 -11.17 27.50 11.11
C ARG A 361 -11.60 27.14 9.69
N ALA A 362 -11.21 25.98 9.20
CA ALA A 362 -11.46 25.52 7.83
C ALA A 362 -11.84 24.04 7.80
N THR A 363 -12.52 23.64 6.73
CA THR A 363 -12.77 22.25 6.38
C THR A 363 -11.52 21.61 5.77
N ALA A 364 -11.54 20.30 5.63
CA ALA A 364 -10.54 19.55 4.89
C ALA A 364 -11.22 18.75 3.77
N TYR A 365 -10.45 18.23 2.82
CA TYR A 365 -10.94 17.37 1.76
C TYR A 365 -10.15 16.08 1.78
N CYS A 366 -10.86 14.95 1.78
CA CYS A 366 -10.26 13.65 1.54
C CYS A 366 -10.42 13.23 0.08
N ALA A 367 -9.42 12.52 -0.44
CA ALA A 367 -9.43 11.90 -1.75
C ALA A 367 -8.86 10.48 -1.65
N PHE A 368 -9.49 9.55 -2.35
CA PHE A 368 -9.22 8.11 -2.32
C PHE A 368 -8.64 7.70 -3.68
N ASP A 369 -7.37 7.32 -3.76
CA ASP A 369 -6.65 7.04 -5.03
C ASP A 369 -6.78 8.16 -6.08
N GLY A 370 -6.78 9.42 -5.62
CA GLY A 370 -6.96 10.60 -6.46
C GLY A 370 -8.40 10.78 -7.01
N LYS A 371 -9.38 10.05 -6.47
CA LYS A 371 -10.81 10.11 -6.82
C LYS A 371 -11.67 10.31 -5.57
N GLY A 372 -12.99 10.35 -5.76
CA GLY A 372 -13.95 10.34 -4.66
C GLY A 372 -13.75 11.49 -3.68
N ARG A 373 -13.54 12.72 -4.17
CA ARG A 373 -13.20 13.84 -3.30
C ARG A 373 -14.39 14.19 -2.40
N VAL A 374 -14.19 14.09 -1.10
CA VAL A 374 -15.23 14.30 -0.08
C VAL A 374 -14.76 15.40 0.88
N GLU A 375 -15.62 16.38 1.13
CA GLU A 375 -15.35 17.41 2.14
C GLU A 375 -15.57 16.85 3.55
N LEU A 376 -14.63 17.11 4.47
CA LEU A 376 -14.69 16.83 5.90
C LEU A 376 -14.95 18.13 6.66
N LYS A 377 -16.07 18.19 7.37
CA LYS A 377 -16.46 19.34 8.18
C LYS A 377 -15.94 19.22 9.61
N GLN A 378 -16.06 20.29 10.38
CA GLN A 378 -15.68 20.32 11.79
C GLN A 378 -16.37 19.19 12.58
N GLY A 379 -15.58 18.35 13.24
CA GLY A 379 -16.03 17.17 13.98
C GLY A 379 -16.11 15.88 13.14
N ASP A 380 -16.07 15.97 11.80
CA ASP A 380 -15.99 14.79 10.95
C ASP A 380 -14.59 14.16 11.08
N HIS A 381 -14.51 12.86 10.84
CA HIS A 381 -13.24 12.15 10.83
C HIS A 381 -13.25 11.02 9.81
N VAL A 382 -12.05 10.57 9.43
CA VAL A 382 -11.85 9.39 8.58
C VAL A 382 -11.07 8.35 9.36
N THR A 383 -11.56 7.12 9.36
CA THR A 383 -10.82 5.97 9.89
C THR A 383 -10.12 5.23 8.77
N ILE A 384 -8.90 4.75 9.02
CA ILE A 384 -8.04 4.06 8.06
C ILE A 384 -7.57 2.77 8.70
N THR A 385 -7.88 1.65 8.07
CA THR A 385 -7.44 0.32 8.51
C THR A 385 -6.94 -0.48 7.32
N ALA A 386 -6.04 -1.44 7.54
CA ALA A 386 -5.70 -2.42 6.51
C ALA A 386 -6.96 -3.19 6.09
N SER A 387 -7.19 -3.26 4.78
CA SER A 387 -8.37 -3.90 4.21
C SER A 387 -8.27 -5.41 4.30
N GLN A 388 -9.43 -6.05 4.53
CA GLN A 388 -9.57 -7.51 4.43
C GLN A 388 -9.52 -8.00 2.98
N TYR A 389 -9.62 -7.11 2.01
CA TYR A 389 -9.65 -7.41 0.59
C TYR A 389 -8.40 -6.87 -0.11
N PRO A 390 -7.29 -7.63 -0.14
CA PRO A 390 -6.11 -7.24 -0.89
C PRO A 390 -6.38 -7.22 -2.39
N PHE A 391 -5.51 -6.55 -3.14
CA PHE A 391 -5.52 -6.49 -4.60
C PHE A 391 -4.56 -7.54 -5.19
N PRO A 392 -5.06 -8.68 -5.69
CA PRO A 392 -4.22 -9.74 -6.25
C PRO A 392 -3.70 -9.32 -7.62
N THR A 393 -2.39 -9.22 -7.75
CA THR A 393 -1.74 -8.92 -9.02
C THR A 393 -0.95 -10.12 -9.50
N VAL A 394 -1.09 -10.46 -10.78
CA VAL A 394 -0.28 -11.50 -11.41
C VAL A 394 1.13 -10.95 -11.63
N THR A 395 2.15 -11.68 -11.20
CA THR A 395 3.56 -11.27 -11.33
C THR A 395 4.27 -12.06 -12.42
N ARG A 396 5.20 -11.42 -13.13
CA ARG A 396 6.01 -12.09 -14.16
C ARG A 396 7.25 -12.77 -13.58
N THR A 397 7.90 -12.10 -12.63
CA THR A 397 9.15 -12.49 -11.97
C THR A 397 9.12 -12.11 -10.50
N ASP A 398 9.96 -12.74 -9.68
CA ASP A 398 10.03 -12.44 -8.25
C ASP A 398 10.79 -11.11 -7.96
N THR A 399 11.49 -10.55 -8.97
CA THR A 399 12.27 -9.30 -8.89
C THR A 399 11.56 -8.10 -9.54
N GLU A 400 10.29 -8.25 -9.92
CA GLU A 400 9.54 -7.30 -10.75
C GLU A 400 9.45 -5.89 -10.16
N TRP A 401 9.44 -5.76 -8.83
CA TRP A 401 9.46 -4.47 -8.16
C TRP A 401 10.77 -3.72 -8.37
N PHE A 402 11.92 -4.39 -8.18
CA PHE A 402 13.24 -3.80 -8.41
C PHE A 402 13.45 -3.43 -9.88
N ASP A 403 12.99 -4.29 -10.80
CA ASP A 403 13.02 -4.01 -12.24
C ASP A 403 12.22 -2.73 -12.56
N SER A 404 11.08 -2.53 -11.90
CA SER A 404 10.21 -1.37 -12.08
C SER A 404 10.80 -0.09 -11.47
N VAL A 405 11.39 -0.16 -10.29
CA VAL A 405 12.15 0.94 -9.66
C VAL A 405 13.31 1.37 -10.55
N SER A 406 14.11 0.40 -11.02
CA SER A 406 15.30 0.67 -11.84
C SER A 406 14.94 1.33 -13.17
N ARG A 407 13.87 0.84 -13.81
CA ARG A 407 13.38 1.32 -15.11
C ARG A 407 12.68 2.68 -15.02
N THR A 408 11.90 2.92 -13.96
CA THR A 408 11.09 4.15 -13.83
C THR A 408 11.88 5.30 -13.21
N LEU A 409 12.72 5.02 -12.20
CA LEU A 409 13.50 6.04 -11.49
C LEU A 409 14.95 6.13 -11.98
N ARG A 410 15.35 5.32 -12.98
CA ARG A 410 16.76 5.18 -13.41
C ARG A 410 17.68 4.92 -12.22
N TRP A 411 17.24 4.03 -11.33
CA TRP A 411 17.87 3.83 -10.03
C TRP A 411 19.35 3.44 -10.20
N ASN A 412 20.23 4.27 -9.64
CA ASN A 412 21.68 4.12 -9.68
C ASN A 412 22.30 4.09 -11.09
N VAL A 413 21.60 4.59 -12.12
CA VAL A 413 22.17 4.78 -13.45
C VAL A 413 23.04 6.04 -13.44
N ARG A 414 24.36 5.86 -13.45
CA ARG A 414 25.32 6.97 -13.54
C ARG A 414 25.67 7.24 -15.01
N ALA A 415 25.78 8.52 -15.37
CA ALA A 415 26.22 8.93 -16.72
C ALA A 415 27.67 8.55 -17.02
N ALA A 416 28.50 8.40 -15.99
CA ALA A 416 29.86 7.87 -16.09
C ALA A 416 30.10 6.93 -14.91
N ALA A 417 30.65 5.74 -15.18
CA ALA A 417 31.18 4.88 -14.14
C ALA A 417 32.40 5.58 -13.52
N GLN A 418 32.56 5.47 -12.20
CA GLN A 418 33.78 5.93 -11.55
C GLN A 418 34.95 5.18 -12.17
N LYS A 419 35.91 5.92 -12.74
CA LYS A 419 37.09 5.30 -13.33
C LYS A 419 37.80 4.50 -12.23
N PRO A 420 38.25 3.26 -12.50
CA PRO A 420 39.16 2.57 -11.62
C PRO A 420 40.36 3.47 -11.33
N PHE A 421 40.91 3.37 -10.13
CA PHE A 421 42.20 3.99 -9.83
C PHE A 421 43.26 3.24 -10.66
N ASP A 422 43.74 3.85 -11.75
CA ASP A 422 44.83 3.29 -12.55
C ASP A 422 46.13 3.43 -11.75
N ALA A 423 46.47 2.40 -10.98
CA ALA A 423 47.78 2.28 -10.34
C ALA A 423 48.90 1.93 -11.35
N SER A 424 48.60 1.82 -12.64
CA SER A 424 49.54 1.44 -13.71
C SER A 424 50.19 2.62 -14.44
N GLY A 425 50.10 3.84 -13.90
CA GLY A 425 50.81 5.02 -14.40
C GLY A 425 52.26 5.14 -13.94
N ILE A 426 52.73 4.27 -13.04
CA ILE A 426 54.13 4.27 -12.57
C ILE A 426 54.92 3.27 -13.41
N SER A 427 55.43 3.75 -14.53
CA SER A 427 56.51 3.08 -15.28
C SER A 427 57.78 3.04 -14.41
N PRO A 428 58.52 1.92 -14.29
CA PRO A 428 59.74 1.88 -13.47
C PRO A 428 60.97 2.55 -14.10
N ASP A 429 60.85 3.13 -15.29
CA ASP A 429 62.01 3.61 -16.05
C ASP A 429 61.74 5.01 -16.62
N GLY A 430 62.45 6.01 -16.11
CA GLY A 430 62.58 7.32 -16.75
C GLY A 430 62.58 8.50 -15.79
N GLU A 431 63.78 8.86 -15.34
CA GLU A 431 64.32 10.21 -15.08
C GLU A 431 63.42 11.25 -14.37
N GLU A 432 63.93 11.69 -13.21
CA GLU A 432 63.48 12.82 -12.39
C GLU A 432 63.30 14.10 -13.23
N GLU A 433 62.05 14.50 -13.48
CA GLU A 433 61.70 15.90 -13.68
C GLU A 433 60.66 16.28 -12.61
N ASP A 434 61.10 17.16 -11.70
CA ASP A 434 60.28 17.86 -10.72
C ASP A 434 59.12 18.60 -11.43
N ASP A 435 57.96 17.97 -11.49
CA ASP A 435 56.69 18.68 -11.63
C ASP A 435 55.96 18.51 -10.30
N ASP A 436 55.94 19.58 -9.50
CA ASP A 436 55.20 19.71 -8.24
C ASP A 436 53.71 19.44 -8.49
N SER A 437 53.35 18.16 -8.52
CA SER A 437 51.97 17.69 -8.55
C SER A 437 51.35 18.04 -7.20
N TRP A 438 50.71 19.21 -7.14
CA TRP A 438 49.87 19.62 -6.04
C TRP A 438 48.69 18.65 -5.91
N ASP A 439 48.86 17.62 -5.10
CA ASP A 439 47.80 16.71 -4.69
C ASP A 439 47.18 17.20 -3.39
N ILE A 440 45.87 17.46 -3.41
CA ILE A 440 45.14 18.10 -2.29
C ILE A 440 45.12 17.24 -1.02
N ASP A 441 45.40 15.94 -1.16
CA ASP A 441 45.47 14.97 -0.08
C ASP A 441 46.90 14.71 0.42
N THR A 442 47.92 15.36 -0.16
CA THR A 442 49.29 15.29 0.35
C THR A 442 49.47 16.31 1.47
N ASP A 443 49.19 15.87 2.70
CA ASP A 443 49.43 16.60 3.95
C ASP A 443 50.92 17.02 4.04
N SER A 444 51.24 18.21 3.55
CA SER A 444 52.50 18.90 3.84
C SER A 444 52.43 19.58 5.21
N ALA A 445 52.12 18.79 6.24
CA ALA A 445 52.28 19.16 7.63
C ALA A 445 53.69 18.80 8.12
N TYR A 446 54.72 19.32 7.45
CA TYR A 446 56.09 19.24 7.96
C TYR A 446 56.32 20.37 8.97
N TYR A 447 55.67 20.28 10.13
CA TYR A 447 56.14 20.95 11.33
C TYR A 447 57.15 20.04 12.01
N ALA A 448 58.35 20.57 12.27
CA ALA A 448 59.42 19.88 12.98
C ALA A 448 58.87 19.32 14.31
N SER A 449 58.72 18.00 14.39
CA SER A 449 58.31 17.33 15.62
C SER A 449 59.52 17.18 16.53
N GLU A 450 59.57 17.97 17.59
CA GLU A 450 60.07 17.45 18.86
C GLU A 450 59.23 16.23 19.25
N GLU A 451 59.92 15.28 19.87
CA GLU A 451 59.56 13.93 20.27
C GLU A 451 58.06 13.60 20.41
N GLY A 452 57.64 12.60 19.63
CA GLY A 452 56.67 11.60 20.09
C GLY A 452 55.20 12.00 20.09
N SER A 453 54.54 11.98 18.92
CA SER A 453 53.17 11.47 18.89
C SER A 453 52.66 11.10 17.50
N THR A 454 52.10 9.90 17.45
CA THR A 454 51.48 9.20 16.35
C THR A 454 50.31 9.97 15.71
N ALA A 455 50.51 10.49 14.50
CA ALA A 455 49.43 10.86 13.59
C ALA A 455 49.05 9.64 12.74
N ALA A 456 47.96 8.95 13.10
CA ALA A 456 47.32 7.97 12.20
C ALA A 456 45.86 7.69 12.64
N SER A 457 44.92 8.17 11.85
CA SER A 457 43.49 7.80 11.76
C SER A 457 42.61 7.88 13.05
N PRO A 458 41.46 8.58 13.01
CA PRO A 458 40.49 8.62 14.13
C PRO A 458 40.01 7.24 14.59
N VAL A 459 40.05 6.24 13.70
CA VAL A 459 39.59 4.87 13.97
C VAL A 459 40.57 4.09 14.84
N ARG A 460 41.88 4.40 14.75
CA ARG A 460 42.91 3.72 15.54
C ARG A 460 42.98 4.23 16.99
N ARG A 461 42.59 5.49 17.20
CA ARG A 461 42.56 6.13 18.52
C ARG A 461 41.47 5.57 19.45
N GLN A 462 40.40 5.03 18.88
CA GLN A 462 39.27 4.50 19.67
C GLN A 462 39.49 3.04 20.10
N MET A 463 40.15 2.24 19.27
CA MET A 463 40.54 0.85 19.61
C MET A 463 41.66 0.78 20.65
N SER A 464 42.50 1.81 20.77
CA SER A 464 43.54 1.87 21.80
C SER A 464 43.03 2.31 23.19
N MET A 465 41.80 2.84 23.31
CA MET A 465 41.22 3.28 24.60
C MET A 465 40.24 2.28 25.23
N LEU A 466 39.89 1.19 24.53
CA LEU A 466 39.21 0.04 25.10
C LEU A 466 40.16 -1.16 24.96
N GLY A 467 40.98 -1.40 25.98
CA GLY A 467 42.06 -2.39 25.94
C GLY A 467 41.63 -3.78 25.47
N MET A 468 41.92 -4.07 24.20
CA MET A 468 42.11 -5.39 23.61
C MET A 468 43.39 -5.37 22.77
#